data_AF-A0A9X3DI66-F1
#
_entry.id   AF-A0A9X3DI66-F1
#
_cell.length_a   1.000
_cell.length_b   1.000
_cell.length_c   1.000
_cell.angle_alpha   90.00
_cell.angle_beta   90.00
_cell.angle_gamma   90.00
#
_symmetry.space_group_name_H-M   'P 1'
#
loop_
_entity.id
_entity.type
_entity.pdbx_description
1 polymer ?
#
loop_
_entity_poly.entity_id
_entity_poly.type
_entity_poly.pdbx_seq_one_letter_code
_entity_poly.pdbx_strand_id
1 'polypeptide(L)'
;MKIVPSLALSLSVAISILSVSLNTFGQQFRNVNHTSSAEVTTIVNGNSLIEKLLTQRDAFTKSLNKSNEVVALPQAQYIFDRDQQTTITFNGLDFVIRDNEVLAIKGLNLSKEVLTQITEKLVFLDRVQFYYAQKSNLTYLNPNADVQEVKFLDKQFISSLKIFNTTVKDIAALAKTENPSFSVETNISKMRQPNIDKAIEKQTLQSLVQLAK
;
A
#
# COMPACT_ATOMS: atom_id res chain seq x y z
N MET A 1 10.07 58.34 -57.11
CA MET A 1 11.29 57.49 -57.21
C MET A 1 11.19 56.44 -56.11
N LYS A 2 11.32 55.14 -56.27
CA LYS A 2 11.66 54.25 -57.39
C LYS A 2 11.19 52.83 -56.95
N ILE A 3 10.57 52.09 -57.88
CA ILE A 3 10.72 50.64 -58.12
C ILE A 3 10.19 49.62 -57.08
N VAL A 4 9.15 48.88 -57.50
CA VAL A 4 8.80 47.49 -57.11
C VAL A 4 9.67 46.55 -57.98
N PRO A 5 10.15 45.34 -57.56
CA PRO A 5 9.33 44.13 -57.72
C PRO A 5 9.58 42.92 -56.77
N SER A 6 8.49 42.16 -56.59
CA SER A 6 8.28 40.69 -56.58
C SER A 6 9.29 39.69 -55.99
N LEU A 7 8.72 38.64 -55.37
CA LEU A 7 8.93 37.17 -55.53
C LEU A 7 8.60 36.51 -54.16
N ALA A 8 7.94 35.36 -54.00
CA ALA A 8 7.22 34.45 -54.87
C ALA A 8 6.41 33.47 -53.99
N LEU A 9 5.36 32.91 -54.57
CA LEU A 9 4.54 31.80 -54.09
C LEU A 9 5.35 30.50 -53.95
N SER A 10 5.04 29.66 -52.95
CA SER A 10 4.94 28.21 -53.16
C SER A 10 4.13 27.51 -52.04
N LEU A 11 2.91 27.12 -52.40
CA LEU A 11 2.08 26.15 -51.70
C LEU A 11 2.47 24.77 -52.25
N SER A 12 2.95 23.85 -51.40
CA SER A 12 3.27 22.49 -51.83
C SER A 12 2.29 21.49 -51.22
N VAL A 13 1.46 20.91 -52.09
CA VAL A 13 0.63 19.75 -51.84
C VAL A 13 1.47 18.52 -52.20
N ALA A 14 1.54 17.53 -51.31
CA ALA A 14 2.05 16.21 -51.64
C ALA A 14 1.01 15.14 -51.30
N ILE A 15 0.37 14.66 -52.36
CA ILE A 15 -0.36 13.39 -52.45
C ILE A 15 0.69 12.28 -52.62
N SER A 16 0.49 11.11 -52.01
CA SER A 16 0.80 9.75 -52.53
C SER A 16 1.02 8.75 -51.39
N ILE A 17 0.71 7.44 -51.43
CA ILE A 17 0.05 6.52 -52.36
C ILE A 17 -0.34 5.32 -51.47
N LEU A 18 -1.52 4.74 -51.71
CA LEU A 18 -1.93 3.44 -51.17
C LEU A 18 -1.20 2.32 -51.92
N SER A 19 -0.51 1.42 -51.23
CA SER A 19 -0.05 0.15 -51.81
C SER A 19 -0.48 -1.03 -50.94
N VAL A 20 -1.42 -1.80 -51.50
CA VAL A 20 -1.79 -3.14 -51.03
C VAL A 20 -0.87 -4.14 -51.71
N SER A 21 -0.21 -4.99 -50.91
CA SER A 21 0.49 -6.19 -51.41
C SER A 21 0.13 -7.37 -50.52
N LEU A 22 -0.58 -8.36 -51.08
CA LEU A 22 -0.86 -9.65 -50.44
C LEU A 22 0.25 -10.67 -50.77
N ASN A 23 0.63 -11.40 -49.70
CA ASN A 23 1.08 -12.79 -49.60
C ASN A 23 2.41 -13.23 -50.22
N THR A 24 3.37 -13.53 -49.35
CA THR A 24 4.21 -14.74 -49.46
C THR A 24 4.46 -15.34 -48.07
N PHE A 25 4.17 -16.63 -47.96
CA PHE A 25 4.35 -17.48 -46.78
C PHE A 25 5.85 -17.78 -46.63
N GLY A 26 6.44 -17.35 -45.51
CA GLY A 26 7.84 -17.63 -45.17
C GLY A 26 8.06 -17.36 -43.69
N GLN A 27 8.20 -18.44 -42.92
CA GLN A 27 8.54 -18.36 -41.50
C GLN A 27 9.93 -17.73 -41.33
N GLN A 28 9.96 -16.50 -40.83
CA GLN A 28 11.13 -15.94 -40.17
C GLN A 28 10.72 -15.57 -38.75
N PHE A 29 11.27 -16.31 -37.78
CA PHE A 29 11.20 -15.99 -36.37
C PHE A 29 11.81 -14.59 -36.15
N ARG A 30 10.96 -13.57 -36.11
CA ARG A 30 11.31 -12.31 -35.47
C ARG A 30 11.21 -12.55 -33.97
N ASN A 31 12.35 -12.49 -33.29
CA ASN A 31 12.39 -12.20 -31.87
C ASN A 31 11.69 -10.86 -31.67
N VAL A 32 10.39 -10.92 -31.40
CA VAL A 32 9.67 -9.83 -30.78
C VAL A 32 10.30 -9.72 -29.41
N ASN A 33 11.19 -8.76 -29.24
CA ASN A 33 11.45 -8.20 -27.92
C ASN A 33 10.10 -7.70 -27.43
N HIS A 34 9.36 -8.60 -26.75
CA HIS A 34 8.47 -8.17 -25.70
C HIS A 34 9.40 -7.48 -24.71
N THR A 35 9.52 -6.16 -24.85
CA THR A 35 9.71 -5.31 -23.70
C THR A 35 8.45 -5.53 -22.88
N SER A 36 8.43 -6.65 -22.12
CA SER A 36 7.64 -6.75 -20.91
C SER A 36 7.95 -5.45 -20.20
N SER A 37 6.96 -4.57 -20.06
CA SER A 37 7.08 -3.50 -19.08
C SER A 37 7.31 -4.24 -17.78
N ALA A 38 8.57 -4.34 -17.36
CA ALA A 38 8.90 -4.95 -16.09
C ALA A 38 8.08 -4.18 -15.07
N GLU A 39 7.04 -4.81 -14.53
CA GLU A 39 6.26 -4.23 -13.44
C GLU A 39 7.28 -3.90 -12.37
N VAL A 40 7.53 -2.60 -12.15
CA VAL A 40 8.47 -2.13 -11.15
C VAL A 40 7.91 -2.60 -9.82
N THR A 41 8.40 -3.72 -9.35
CA THR A 41 7.94 -4.32 -8.11
C THR A 41 8.71 -3.63 -7.01
N THR A 42 8.06 -2.68 -6.33
CA THR A 42 8.64 -2.05 -5.14
C THR A 42 8.79 -3.12 -4.06
N ILE A 43 9.95 -3.20 -3.42
CA ILE A 43 10.20 -4.13 -2.32
C ILE A 43 10.31 -3.34 -1.03
N VAL A 44 9.49 -3.69 -0.04
CA VAL A 44 9.44 -3.03 1.27
C VAL A 44 9.73 -4.04 2.37
N ASN A 45 10.63 -3.68 3.28
CA ASN A 45 10.80 -4.42 4.54
C ASN A 45 9.70 -3.99 5.53
N GLY A 46 8.66 -4.81 5.65
CA GLY A 46 7.52 -4.54 6.50
C GLY A 46 7.87 -4.52 8.00
N ASN A 47 8.80 -5.36 8.45
CA ASN A 47 9.24 -5.38 9.85
C ASN A 47 9.90 -4.04 10.23
N SER A 48 10.81 -3.55 9.39
CA SER A 48 11.50 -2.28 9.62
C SER A 48 10.54 -1.09 9.54
N LEU A 49 9.52 -1.15 8.69
CA LEU A 49 8.49 -0.12 8.63
C LEU A 49 7.68 -0.04 9.93
N ILE A 50 7.22 -1.18 10.48
CA ILE A 50 6.51 -1.22 11.77
C ILE A 50 7.41 -0.66 12.88
N GLU A 51 8.67 -1.10 12.95
CA GLU A 51 9.62 -0.64 13.96
C GLU A 51 9.89 0.87 13.86
N LYS A 52 10.03 1.39 12.64
CA LYS A 52 10.16 2.83 12.38
C LYS A 52 8.98 3.60 12.95
N LEU A 53 7.74 3.18 12.67
CA LEU A 53 6.54 3.88 13.14
C LEU A 53 6.44 3.89 14.67
N LEU A 54 6.74 2.77 15.32
CA LEU A 54 6.77 2.68 16.78
C LEU A 54 7.86 3.58 17.40
N THR A 55 9.07 3.52 16.83
CA THR A 55 10.23 4.28 17.32
C THR A 55 10.03 5.78 17.14
N GLN A 56 9.46 6.21 16.01
CA GLN A 56 9.15 7.63 15.78
C GLN A 56 8.16 8.17 16.81
N ARG A 57 7.12 7.41 17.15
CA ARG A 57 6.15 7.83 18.18
C ARG A 57 6.81 7.88 19.56
N ASP A 58 7.56 6.85 19.95
CA ASP A 58 8.24 6.83 21.25
C ASP A 58 9.26 7.98 21.39
N ALA A 59 10.05 8.24 20.35
CA ALA A 59 10.99 9.35 20.32
C ALA A 59 10.27 10.71 20.44
N PHE A 60 9.15 10.88 19.73
CA PHE A 60 8.32 12.07 19.83
C PHE A 60 7.79 12.29 21.26
N THR A 61 7.16 11.27 21.86
CA THR A 61 6.63 11.38 23.23
C THR A 61 7.73 11.66 24.26
N LYS A 62 8.92 11.06 24.11
CA LYS A 62 10.09 11.34 24.96
C LYS A 62 10.61 12.76 24.80
N SER A 63 10.65 13.28 23.56
CA SER A 63 11.07 14.66 23.29
C SER A 63 10.08 15.64 23.92
N LEU A 64 8.78 15.42 23.71
CA LEU A 64 7.74 16.29 24.24
C LEU A 64 7.78 16.36 25.77
N ASN A 65 7.97 15.23 26.46
CA ASN A 65 8.08 15.22 27.93
C ASN A 65 9.30 15.99 28.46
N LYS A 66 10.32 16.23 27.62
CA LYS A 66 11.53 16.97 28.00
C LYS A 66 11.42 18.46 27.73
N SER A 67 10.89 18.85 26.56
CA SER A 67 10.81 20.25 26.13
C SER A 67 9.46 20.92 26.39
N ASN A 68 8.39 20.15 26.58
CA ASN A 68 6.99 20.60 26.54
C ASN A 68 6.60 21.31 25.22
N GLU A 69 7.42 21.15 24.17
CA GLU A 69 7.22 21.77 22.86
C GLU A 69 7.07 20.71 21.78
N VAL A 70 6.09 20.90 20.89
CA VAL A 70 5.88 20.08 19.71
C VAL A 70 6.82 20.57 18.60
N VAL A 71 8.00 19.94 18.50
CA VAL A 71 9.01 20.32 17.50
C VAL A 71 8.73 19.69 16.12
N ALA A 72 8.41 18.39 16.09
CA ALA A 72 8.09 17.66 14.88
C ALA A 72 7.14 16.50 15.18
N LEU A 73 6.02 16.43 14.46
CA LEU A 73 5.08 15.33 14.60
C LEU A 73 5.61 14.06 13.92
N PRO A 74 5.39 12.87 14.52
CA PRO A 74 5.73 11.61 13.89
C PRO A 74 4.84 11.37 12.67
N GLN A 75 5.38 10.70 11.65
CA GLN A 75 4.66 10.45 10.41
C GLN A 75 3.55 9.41 10.62
N ALA A 76 2.31 9.74 10.26
CA ALA A 76 1.27 8.75 10.04
C ALA A 76 1.43 8.17 8.63
N GLN A 77 1.60 6.86 8.50
CA GLN A 77 1.88 6.22 7.22
C GLN A 77 1.19 4.87 7.15
N TYR A 78 0.58 4.56 6.01
CA TYR A 78 0.06 3.23 5.70
C TYR A 78 1.17 2.23 5.36
N ILE A 79 0.98 1.01 5.84
CA ILE A 79 1.85 -0.13 5.56
C ILE A 79 1.39 -0.87 4.30
N PHE A 80 0.08 -1.05 4.13
CA PHE A 80 -0.58 -1.85 3.10
C PHE A 80 -1.29 -1.02 2.02
N ASP A 81 -1.47 0.29 2.21
CA ASP A 81 -2.00 1.19 1.16
C ASP A 81 -0.95 1.38 0.05
N ARG A 82 -1.13 0.67 -1.07
CA ARG A 82 -0.21 0.59 -2.22
C ARG A 82 -1.02 0.55 -3.51
N ASP A 83 -0.81 1.56 -4.34
CA ASP A 83 -1.36 1.70 -5.69
C ASP A 83 -0.64 0.79 -6.70
N GLN A 84 0.67 0.66 -6.56
CA GLN A 84 1.49 -0.18 -7.42
C GLN A 84 1.77 -1.54 -6.81
N GLN A 85 2.04 -2.54 -7.67
CA GLN A 85 2.46 -3.85 -7.20
C GLN A 85 3.70 -3.75 -6.32
N THR A 86 3.54 -4.14 -5.06
CA THR A 86 4.56 -4.05 -4.03
C THR A 86 4.73 -5.40 -3.37
N THR A 87 5.96 -5.89 -3.26
CA THR A 87 6.28 -7.00 -2.36
C THR A 87 6.63 -6.44 -1.00
N ILE A 88 5.90 -6.82 0.04
CA ILE A 88 6.22 -6.48 1.43
C ILE A 88 6.62 -7.75 2.17
N THR A 89 7.83 -7.74 2.73
CA THR A 89 8.35 -8.88 3.49
C THR A 89 8.09 -8.67 4.98
N PHE A 90 7.36 -9.60 5.61
CA PHE A 90 7.17 -9.67 7.05
C PHE A 90 7.68 -10.99 7.59
N ASN A 91 8.53 -10.97 8.62
CA ASN A 91 9.06 -12.18 9.25
C ASN A 91 9.62 -13.25 8.27
N GLY A 92 10.17 -12.80 7.12
CA GLY A 92 10.69 -13.68 6.05
C GLY A 92 9.65 -14.23 5.07
N LEU A 93 8.39 -13.80 5.19
CA LEU A 93 7.30 -14.16 4.29
C LEU A 93 6.95 -12.97 3.39
N ASP A 94 6.91 -13.19 2.09
CA ASP A 94 6.68 -12.16 1.07
C ASP A 94 5.20 -12.08 0.69
N PHE A 95 4.58 -10.92 0.92
CA PHE A 95 3.23 -10.59 0.52
C PHE A 95 3.28 -9.75 -0.75
N VAL A 96 2.61 -10.20 -1.82
CA VAL A 96 2.46 -9.43 -3.06
C VAL A 96 1.15 -8.67 -2.98
N ILE A 97 1.22 -7.34 -3.01
CA ILE A 97 0.10 -6.44 -2.81
C ILE A 97 -0.09 -5.54 -4.03
N ARG A 98 -1.33 -5.27 -4.41
CA ARG A 98 -1.70 -4.27 -5.41
C ARG A 98 -3.12 -3.79 -5.12
N ASP A 99 -3.40 -2.51 -5.36
CA ASP A 99 -4.73 -1.93 -5.15
C ASP A 99 -5.28 -2.23 -3.74
N ASN A 100 -4.38 -2.22 -2.74
CA ASN A 100 -4.66 -2.53 -1.34
C ASN A 100 -5.12 -3.98 -1.06
N GLU A 101 -4.90 -4.90 -1.98
CA GLU A 101 -5.25 -6.31 -1.87
C GLU A 101 -4.01 -7.21 -1.86
N VAL A 102 -4.04 -8.28 -1.05
CA VAL A 102 -3.03 -9.33 -1.10
C VAL A 102 -3.33 -10.25 -2.26
N LEU A 103 -2.55 -10.13 -3.33
CA LEU A 103 -2.68 -10.97 -4.53
C LEU A 103 -2.09 -12.36 -4.33
N ALA A 104 -1.00 -12.45 -3.57
CA ALA A 104 -0.31 -13.71 -3.29
C ALA A 104 0.56 -13.60 -2.04
N ILE A 105 0.86 -14.75 -1.46
CA ILE A 105 1.93 -14.90 -0.48
C ILE A 105 2.92 -15.91 -1.05
N LYS A 106 4.16 -15.49 -1.31
CA LYS A 106 5.13 -16.35 -2.01
C LYS A 106 5.40 -17.62 -1.20
N GLY A 107 5.45 -18.75 -1.91
CA GLY A 107 5.63 -20.07 -1.31
C GLY A 107 4.35 -20.71 -0.78
N LEU A 108 3.21 -20.03 -0.86
CA LEU A 108 1.90 -20.57 -0.49
C LEU A 108 0.98 -20.63 -1.71
N ASN A 109 0.20 -21.71 -1.81
CA ASN A 109 -0.87 -21.86 -2.78
C ASN A 109 -2.20 -21.72 -2.04
N LEU A 110 -2.66 -20.47 -1.88
CA LEU A 110 -3.86 -20.13 -1.12
C LEU A 110 -5.02 -19.82 -2.07
N SER A 111 -6.22 -20.26 -1.68
CA SER A 111 -7.45 -19.85 -2.35
C SER A 111 -7.69 -18.34 -2.27
N LYS A 112 -8.43 -17.80 -3.25
CA LYS A 112 -8.82 -16.39 -3.30
C LYS A 112 -9.55 -15.96 -2.03
N GLU A 113 -10.44 -16.80 -1.52
CA GLU A 113 -11.18 -16.56 -0.27
C GLU A 113 -10.24 -16.32 0.92
N VAL A 114 -9.19 -17.15 1.05
CA VAL A 114 -8.21 -17.01 2.12
C VAL A 114 -7.38 -15.74 1.96
N LEU A 115 -6.98 -15.39 0.73
CA LEU A 115 -6.29 -14.13 0.44
C LEU A 115 -7.15 -12.90 0.75
N THR A 116 -8.47 -12.97 0.47
CA THR A 116 -9.44 -11.93 0.85
C THR A 116 -9.53 -11.79 2.37
N GLN A 117 -9.65 -12.89 3.12
CA GLN A 117 -9.68 -12.83 4.59
C GLN A 117 -8.38 -12.26 5.19
N ILE A 118 -7.22 -12.57 4.61
CA ILE A 118 -5.94 -11.97 5.00
C ILE A 118 -5.96 -10.47 4.70
N THR A 119 -6.39 -10.09 3.50
CA THR A 119 -6.50 -8.69 3.06
C THR A 119 -7.37 -7.89 4.02
N GLU A 120 -8.60 -8.33 4.29
CA GLU A 120 -9.54 -7.65 5.17
C GLU A 120 -8.96 -7.40 6.56
N LYS A 121 -8.32 -8.43 7.16
CA LYS A 121 -7.69 -8.31 8.48
C LYS A 121 -6.55 -7.30 8.47
N LEU A 122 -5.63 -7.38 7.50
CA LEU A 122 -4.44 -6.54 7.46
C LEU A 122 -4.76 -5.09 7.08
N VAL A 123 -5.63 -4.88 6.11
CA VAL A 123 -6.09 -3.54 5.69
C VAL A 123 -6.87 -2.86 6.81
N PHE A 124 -7.74 -3.58 7.52
CA PHE A 124 -8.43 -3.02 8.68
C PHE A 124 -7.45 -2.52 9.74
N LEU A 125 -6.47 -3.35 10.11
CA LEU A 125 -5.45 -3.01 11.09
C LEU A 125 -4.58 -1.83 10.63
N ASP A 126 -4.21 -1.78 9.36
CA ASP A 126 -3.43 -0.68 8.78
C ASP A 126 -4.19 0.65 8.79
N ARG A 127 -5.51 0.61 8.55
CA ARG A 127 -6.36 1.80 8.65
C ARG A 127 -6.52 2.28 10.09
N VAL A 128 -6.72 1.36 11.03
CA VAL A 128 -6.84 1.71 12.45
C VAL A 128 -5.57 2.39 12.95
N GLN A 129 -4.40 1.81 12.67
CA GLN A 129 -3.15 2.42 13.13
C GLN A 129 -2.96 3.81 12.55
N PHE A 130 -3.24 3.97 11.25
CA PHE A 130 -3.12 5.25 10.58
C PHE A 130 -4.07 6.29 11.17
N TYR A 131 -5.33 5.91 11.41
CA TYR A 131 -6.34 6.76 12.02
C TYR A 131 -5.89 7.28 13.39
N TYR A 132 -5.47 6.38 14.29
CA TYR A 132 -5.04 6.80 15.62
C TYR A 132 -3.74 7.61 15.59
N ALA A 133 -2.81 7.31 14.66
CA ALA A 133 -1.62 8.12 14.47
C ALA A 133 -1.95 9.55 14.05
N GLN A 134 -2.84 9.72 13.08
CA GLN A 134 -3.29 11.05 12.63
C GLN A 134 -4.06 11.79 13.71
N LYS A 135 -5.03 11.12 14.34
CA LYS A 135 -5.87 11.74 15.36
C LYS A 135 -5.02 12.17 16.57
N SER A 136 -4.07 11.34 16.99
CA SER A 136 -3.10 11.71 18.04
C SER A 136 -2.33 12.98 17.64
N ASN A 137 -1.77 13.02 16.43
CA ASN A 137 -1.02 14.18 15.95
C ASN A 137 -1.86 15.48 15.94
N LEU A 138 -3.10 15.41 15.45
CA LEU A 138 -4.01 16.56 15.45
C LEU A 138 -4.33 17.02 16.88
N THR A 139 -4.48 16.07 17.80
CA THR A 139 -4.77 16.37 19.20
C THR A 139 -3.56 17.04 19.87
N TYR A 140 -2.32 16.62 19.55
CA TYR A 140 -1.11 17.29 20.03
C TYR A 140 -0.95 18.74 19.54
N LEU A 141 -1.57 19.11 18.41
CA LEU A 141 -1.56 20.48 17.90
C LEU A 141 -2.63 21.37 18.55
N ASN A 142 -3.58 20.79 19.28
CA ASN A 142 -4.64 21.54 19.94
C ASN A 142 -4.15 22.05 21.32
N PRO A 143 -4.06 23.37 21.54
CA PRO A 143 -3.59 23.92 22.82
C PRO A 143 -4.51 23.60 24.00
N ASN A 144 -5.75 23.20 23.75
CA ASN A 144 -6.75 22.83 24.75
C ASN A 144 -6.94 21.30 24.85
N ALA A 145 -6.04 20.51 24.28
CA ALA A 145 -6.16 19.06 24.28
C ALA A 145 -6.10 18.45 25.69
N ASP A 146 -6.95 17.46 25.93
CA ASP A 146 -6.86 16.63 27.12
C ASP A 146 -5.67 15.67 27.00
N VAL A 147 -4.74 15.77 27.96
CA VAL A 147 -3.58 14.88 28.07
C VAL A 147 -3.99 13.41 28.15
N GLN A 148 -5.14 13.10 28.77
CA GLN A 148 -5.64 11.72 28.85
C GLN A 148 -6.14 11.22 27.50
N GLU A 149 -6.82 12.07 26.72
CA GLU A 149 -7.26 11.74 25.37
C GLU A 149 -6.06 11.40 24.49
N VAL A 150 -5.03 12.25 24.50
CA VAL A 150 -3.81 12.04 23.71
C VAL A 150 -3.11 10.73 24.09
N LYS A 151 -2.94 10.46 25.39
CA LYS A 151 -2.36 9.21 25.88
C LYS A 151 -3.19 7.99 25.47
N PHE A 152 -4.51 8.12 25.44
CA PHE A 152 -5.39 7.06 24.96
C PHE A 152 -5.17 6.81 23.46
N LEU A 153 -5.16 7.86 22.62
CA LEU A 153 -4.93 7.74 21.18
C LEU A 153 -3.58 7.09 20.86
N ASP A 154 -2.51 7.49 21.55
CA ASP A 154 -1.18 6.88 21.39
C ASP A 154 -1.16 5.39 21.77
N LYS A 155 -1.84 5.02 22.86
CA LYS A 155 -1.98 3.60 23.26
C LYS A 155 -2.73 2.80 22.19
N GLN A 156 -3.79 3.37 21.61
CA GLN A 156 -4.57 2.71 20.57
C GLN A 156 -3.74 2.53 19.28
N PHE A 157 -2.98 3.55 18.87
CA PHE A 157 -2.01 3.46 17.78
C PHE A 157 -1.01 2.31 18.02
N ILE A 158 -0.32 2.32 19.16
CA ILE A 158 0.68 1.28 19.50
C ILE A 158 0.03 -0.11 19.54
N SER A 159 -1.16 -0.22 20.13
CA SER A 159 -1.91 -1.48 20.22
C SER A 159 -2.25 -2.03 18.83
N SER A 160 -2.78 -1.19 17.94
CA SER A 160 -3.13 -1.59 16.58
C SER A 160 -1.91 -2.07 15.77
N LEU A 161 -0.76 -1.38 15.86
CA LEU A 161 0.49 -1.84 15.23
C LEU A 161 1.01 -3.15 15.82
N LYS A 162 0.87 -3.36 17.14
CA LYS A 162 1.24 -4.63 17.77
C LYS A 162 0.37 -5.78 17.29
N ILE A 163 -0.95 -5.57 17.21
CA ILE A 163 -1.88 -6.59 16.70
C ILE A 163 -1.60 -6.89 15.23
N PHE A 164 -1.32 -5.88 14.42
CA PHE A 164 -0.86 -6.02 13.05
C PHE A 164 0.39 -6.91 12.97
N ASN A 165 1.42 -6.57 13.74
CA ASN A 165 2.67 -7.33 13.76
C ASN A 165 2.48 -8.79 14.21
N THR A 166 1.65 -9.03 15.24
CA THR A 166 1.30 -10.37 15.67
C THR A 166 0.57 -11.14 14.57
N THR A 167 -0.36 -10.50 13.86
CA THR A 167 -1.13 -11.15 12.78
C THR A 167 -0.21 -11.61 11.65
N VAL A 168 0.69 -10.75 11.15
CA VAL A 168 1.65 -11.16 10.10
C VAL A 168 2.67 -12.19 10.61
N LYS A 169 3.03 -12.15 11.89
CA LYS A 169 3.91 -13.16 12.52
C LYS A 169 3.23 -14.52 12.62
N ASP A 170 1.95 -14.56 12.99
CA ASP A 170 1.16 -15.78 13.09
C ASP A 170 0.98 -16.43 11.71
N ILE A 171 0.66 -15.64 10.67
CA ILE A 171 0.63 -16.13 9.28
C ILE A 171 1.99 -16.70 8.88
N ALA A 172 3.09 -15.98 9.17
CA ALA A 172 4.44 -16.46 8.88
C ALA A 172 4.83 -17.73 9.66
N ALA A 173 4.29 -17.94 10.87
CA ALA A 173 4.49 -19.16 11.63
C ALA A 173 3.72 -20.35 11.02
N LEU A 174 2.47 -20.13 10.60
CA LEU A 174 1.66 -21.15 9.90
C LEU A 174 2.32 -21.58 8.59
N ALA A 175 2.96 -20.64 7.89
CA ALA A 175 3.68 -20.87 6.64
C ALA A 175 4.98 -21.71 6.79
N LYS A 176 5.43 -22.01 8.01
CA LYS A 176 6.64 -22.82 8.29
C LYS A 176 6.34 -24.27 8.66
N THR A 177 5.08 -24.68 8.60
CA THR A 177 4.63 -26.04 8.94
C THR A 177 4.81 -27.03 7.78
N GLU A 178 4.69 -28.34 8.01
CA GLU A 178 4.89 -29.37 6.97
C GLU A 178 3.93 -29.23 5.76
N ASN A 179 2.75 -28.64 5.97
CA ASN A 179 1.78 -28.33 4.92
C ASN A 179 1.36 -26.86 4.99
N PRO A 180 2.22 -25.92 4.53
CA PRO A 180 2.05 -24.48 4.74
C PRO A 180 0.70 -23.94 4.25
N SER A 181 0.33 -24.25 3.00
CA SER A 181 -0.92 -23.76 2.40
C SER A 181 -2.13 -24.24 3.22
N PHE A 182 -2.26 -25.55 3.43
CA PHE A 182 -3.37 -26.13 4.19
C PHE A 182 -3.45 -25.59 5.63
N SER A 183 -2.29 -25.42 6.29
CA SER A 183 -2.20 -24.86 7.63
C SER A 183 -2.70 -23.42 7.69
N VAL A 184 -2.29 -22.57 6.74
CA VAL A 184 -2.77 -21.19 6.65
C VAL A 184 -4.27 -21.16 6.36
N GLU A 185 -4.74 -21.91 5.36
CA GLU A 185 -6.17 -21.94 4.99
C GLU A 185 -7.07 -22.41 6.14
N THR A 186 -6.63 -23.41 6.91
CA THR A 186 -7.43 -23.98 8.01
C THR A 186 -7.46 -23.10 9.26
N ASN A 187 -6.47 -22.21 9.42
CA ASN A 187 -6.30 -21.41 10.64
C ASN A 187 -6.64 -19.93 10.46
N ILE A 188 -6.59 -19.37 9.24
CA ILE A 188 -6.83 -17.94 9.01
C ILE A 188 -8.20 -17.47 9.52
N SER A 189 -9.23 -18.29 9.33
CA SER A 189 -10.60 -18.01 9.79
C SER A 189 -10.73 -18.08 11.31
N LYS A 190 -9.85 -18.88 11.96
CA LYS A 190 -9.78 -19.05 13.42
C LYS A 190 -8.88 -18.01 14.08
N MET A 191 -8.07 -17.27 13.32
CA MET A 191 -7.25 -16.20 13.87
C MET A 191 -8.15 -15.15 14.51
N ARG A 192 -7.87 -14.85 15.78
CA ARG A 192 -8.66 -13.93 16.58
C ARG A 192 -8.87 -12.62 15.82
N GLN A 193 -10.11 -12.15 15.77
CA GLN A 193 -10.38 -10.82 15.26
C GLN A 193 -9.68 -9.80 16.18
N PRO A 194 -9.08 -8.75 15.60
CA PRO A 194 -8.53 -7.66 16.39
C PRO A 194 -9.58 -7.11 17.37
N ASN A 195 -9.26 -7.12 18.66
CA ASN A 195 -10.11 -6.49 19.67
C ASN A 195 -9.84 -4.98 19.67
N ILE A 196 -10.29 -4.33 18.61
CA ILE A 196 -10.13 -2.90 18.34
C ILE A 196 -11.53 -2.31 18.20
N ASP A 197 -11.69 -1.06 18.62
CA ASP A 197 -12.97 -0.35 18.64
C ASP A 197 -13.68 -0.43 17.28
N LYS A 198 -14.78 -1.20 17.23
CA LYS A 198 -15.59 -1.44 16.03
C LYS A 198 -16.28 -0.18 15.51
N ALA A 199 -16.29 0.92 16.28
CA ALA A 199 -16.77 2.20 15.80
C ALA A 199 -15.97 2.71 14.59
N ILE A 200 -14.67 2.38 14.51
CA ILE A 200 -13.79 2.75 13.38
C ILE A 200 -14.19 2.00 12.11
N GLU A 201 -14.65 0.76 12.23
CA GLU A 201 -15.15 -0.08 11.13
C GLU A 201 -16.39 0.55 10.45
N LYS A 202 -17.25 1.22 11.21
CA LYS A 202 -18.46 1.88 10.67
C LYS A 202 -18.17 3.21 9.97
N GLN A 203 -17.24 4.02 10.50
CA GLN A 203 -16.79 5.23 9.83
C GLN A 203 -16.06 4.93 8.51
N THR A 204 -15.39 3.76 8.42
CA THR A 204 -14.64 3.34 7.22
C THR A 204 -15.53 2.79 6.10
N LEU A 205 -16.66 2.14 6.40
CA LEU A 205 -17.61 1.76 5.35
C LEU A 205 -18.29 2.98 4.70
N GLN A 206 -18.53 4.04 5.47
CA GLN A 206 -19.15 5.26 4.96
C GLN A 206 -18.19 6.07 4.05
N SER A 207 -16.89 6.11 4.35
CA SER A 207 -15.91 6.80 3.49
C SER A 207 -15.63 6.05 2.18
N LEU A 208 -15.64 4.71 2.19
CA LEU A 208 -15.50 3.90 0.96
C LEU A 208 -16.68 4.07 0.00
N VAL A 209 -17.91 4.17 0.50
CA VAL A 209 -19.11 4.44 -0.31
C VAL A 209 -19.08 5.85 -0.93
N GLN A 210 -18.37 6.80 -0.30
CA GLN A 210 -18.21 8.15 -0.83
C GLN A 210 -17.07 8.27 -1.85
N LEU A 211 -16.02 7.44 -1.75
CA LEU A 211 -14.92 7.43 -2.72
C LEU A 211 -15.26 6.66 -4.00
N ALA A 212 -16.23 5.74 -3.94
CA ALA A 212 -16.71 4.95 -5.07
C ALA A 212 -17.88 5.60 -5.86
N LYS A 213 -18.18 6.88 -5.59
CA LYS A 213 -19.16 7.70 -6.33
C LYS A 213 -18.45 8.80 -7.11
#